data_AF-A0A7X9GC88-F1
#
_entry.id   AF-A0A7X9GC88-F1
#
_cell.length_a   1.000
_cell.length_b   1.000
_cell.length_c   1.000
_cell.angle_alpha   90.00
_cell.angle_beta   90.00
_cell.angle_gamma   90.00
#
_symmetry.space_group_name_H-M   'P 1'
#
loop_
_entity.id
_entity.type
_entity.pdbx_description
1 polymer ?
#
loop_
_entity_poly.entity_id
_entity_poly.type
_entity_poly.pdbx_seq_one_letter_code
_entity_poly.pdbx_strand_id
1 'polypeptide(L)'
;DLQKELGRILGLDFKYNAIVVGAGNLGQAIANYKGFEDAGFKVLSLFDRNPRIFGLKIRNIEIRDMETIEEFIKEHNVEIGIITTPKESAQEVADIYIKAGIKGIWNFAPTDLTIPDNVIIENVRLNESLFILSYFLKTLHQD
;
A
#
# COMPACT_ATOMS: atom_id res chain seq x y z
N ASP A 1 -7.68 -7.61 -27.37
CA ASP A 1 -6.26 -7.89 -27.69
C ASP A 1 -5.30 -6.88 -27.07
N LEU A 2 -5.31 -5.60 -27.43
CA LEU A 2 -4.38 -4.60 -26.86
C LEU A 2 -4.45 -4.44 -25.32
N GLN A 3 -5.65 -4.38 -24.76
CA GLN A 3 -5.84 -4.27 -23.30
C GLN A 3 -5.23 -5.45 -22.54
N LYS A 4 -5.27 -6.65 -23.14
CA LYS A 4 -4.72 -7.88 -22.56
C LYS A 4 -3.19 -7.87 -22.60
N GLU A 5 -2.61 -7.42 -23.71
CA GLU A 5 -1.15 -7.28 -23.82
C GLU A 5 -0.60 -6.20 -22.87
N LEU A 6 -1.32 -5.08 -22.68
CA LEU A 6 -0.96 -4.08 -21.67
C LEU A 6 -1.03 -4.65 -20.25
N GLY A 7 -2.08 -5.42 -19.94
CA GLY A 7 -2.19 -6.13 -18.65
C GLY A 7 -1.00 -7.05 -18.40
N ARG A 8 -0.60 -7.82 -19.42
CA ARG A 8 0.56 -8.72 -19.35
C ARG A 8 1.88 -7.99 -19.11
N ILE A 9 2.11 -6.89 -19.82
CA ILE A 9 3.33 -6.05 -19.66
C ILE A 9 3.39 -5.45 -18.26
N LEU A 10 2.24 -5.04 -17.71
CA LEU A 10 2.12 -4.44 -16.38
C LEU A 10 2.06 -5.49 -15.24
N GLY A 11 2.09 -6.78 -15.56
CA GLY A 11 2.01 -7.86 -14.55
C GLY A 11 0.63 -8.07 -13.95
N LEU A 12 -0.43 -7.50 -14.53
CA LEU A 12 -1.81 -7.59 -14.01
C LEU A 12 -2.47 -8.97 -14.24
N ASP A 13 -1.78 -9.87 -14.94
CA ASP A 13 -2.19 -11.28 -15.09
C ASP A 13 -1.90 -12.10 -13.82
N PHE A 14 -1.11 -11.55 -12.88
CA PHE A 14 -0.77 -12.18 -11.61
C PHE A 14 -1.69 -11.69 -10.48
N LYS A 15 -1.89 -12.55 -9.49
CA LYS A 15 -2.54 -12.17 -8.24
C LYS A 15 -1.49 -11.95 -7.17
N TYR A 16 -1.50 -10.77 -6.58
CA TYR A 16 -0.58 -10.39 -5.52
C TYR A 16 -1.31 -10.32 -4.19
N ASN A 17 -0.74 -10.98 -3.18
CA ASN A 17 -1.20 -10.82 -1.80
C ASN A 17 -0.56 -9.57 -1.21
N ALA A 18 -1.40 -8.71 -0.64
CA ALA A 18 -1.00 -7.44 -0.05
C ALA A 18 -1.48 -7.31 1.40
N ILE A 19 -0.76 -6.52 2.19
CA ILE A 19 -1.19 -6.08 3.52
C ILE A 19 -0.99 -4.57 3.67
N VAL A 20 -1.70 -3.97 4.61
CA VAL A 20 -1.61 -2.53 4.90
C VAL A 20 -1.16 -2.34 6.35
N VAL A 21 -0.16 -1.49 6.57
CA VAL A 21 0.20 -1.04 7.92
C VAL A 21 -0.22 0.42 8.11
N GLY A 22 -0.99 0.66 9.17
CA GLY A 22 -1.65 1.92 9.48
C GLY A 22 -3.13 1.85 9.13
N ALA A 23 -3.98 1.49 10.09
CA ALA A 23 -5.42 1.33 9.92
C ALA A 23 -6.20 2.63 10.17
N GLY A 24 -5.60 3.78 9.86
CA GLY A 24 -6.28 5.07 9.83
C GLY A 24 -7.17 5.24 8.59
N ASN A 25 -7.70 6.44 8.35
CA ASN A 25 -8.64 6.71 7.26
C ASN A 25 -8.14 6.23 5.89
N LEU A 26 -6.87 6.52 5.56
CA LEU A 26 -6.30 6.15 4.26
C LEU A 26 -6.11 4.63 4.12
N GLY A 27 -5.57 3.96 5.13
CA GLY A 27 -5.40 2.51 5.11
C GLY A 27 -6.74 1.77 4.99
N GLN A 28 -7.75 2.24 5.73
CA GLN A 28 -9.12 1.71 5.61
C GLN A 28 -9.72 1.97 4.23
N ALA A 29 -9.52 3.14 3.64
CA ALA A 29 -9.99 3.46 2.29
C ALA A 29 -9.35 2.54 1.24
N ILE A 30 -8.04 2.29 1.35
CA ILE A 30 -7.31 1.37 0.47
C ILE A 30 -7.87 -0.05 0.59
N ALA A 31 -8.02 -0.56 1.82
CA ALA A 31 -8.56 -1.89 2.05
C ALA A 31 -10.02 -2.05 1.56
N ASN A 32 -10.79 -0.96 1.53
CA ASN A 32 -12.18 -0.94 1.08
C ASN A 32 -12.33 -0.75 -0.45
N TYR A 33 -11.26 -0.44 -1.18
CA TYR A 33 -11.33 -0.14 -2.61
C TYR A 33 -11.32 -1.41 -3.46
N LYS A 34 -12.49 -1.76 -4.03
CA LYS A 34 -12.67 -2.99 -4.83
C LYS A 34 -11.80 -3.01 -6.10
N GLY A 35 -11.46 -1.84 -6.65
CA GLY A 35 -10.66 -1.74 -7.87
C GLY A 35 -9.27 -2.35 -7.75
N PHE A 36 -8.72 -2.50 -6.53
CA PHE A 36 -7.46 -3.23 -6.34
C PHE A 36 -7.63 -4.74 -6.53
N GLU A 37 -8.69 -5.31 -5.96
CA GLU A 37 -8.99 -6.74 -6.14
C GLU A 37 -9.30 -7.05 -7.60
N ASP A 38 -10.06 -6.18 -8.28
CA ASP A 38 -10.36 -6.28 -9.71
C ASP A 38 -9.07 -6.17 -10.58
N ALA A 39 -8.03 -5.50 -10.08
CA ALA A 39 -6.72 -5.36 -10.72
C ALA A 39 -5.70 -6.45 -10.31
N GLY A 40 -6.10 -7.46 -9.53
CA GLY A 40 -5.25 -8.58 -9.13
C GLY A 40 -4.56 -8.41 -7.76
N PHE A 41 -4.81 -7.33 -7.03
CA PHE A 41 -4.20 -7.05 -5.73
C PHE A 41 -5.16 -7.35 -4.59
N LYS A 42 -4.91 -8.43 -3.84
CA LYS A 42 -5.77 -8.87 -2.76
C LYS A 42 -5.21 -8.41 -1.41
N VAL A 43 -5.88 -7.44 -0.79
CA VAL A 43 -5.55 -7.02 0.58
C VAL A 43 -6.07 -8.05 1.58
N LEU A 44 -5.17 -8.74 2.28
CA LEU A 44 -5.49 -9.85 3.18
C LEU A 44 -5.78 -9.40 4.61
N SER A 45 -5.07 -8.37 5.08
CA SER A 45 -5.19 -7.85 6.45
C SER A 45 -4.68 -6.41 6.53
N LEU A 46 -5.18 -5.67 7.53
CA LEU A 46 -4.51 -4.47 8.01
C LEU A 46 -3.77 -4.78 9.31
N PHE A 47 -2.76 -3.97 9.62
CA PHE A 47 -1.99 -4.03 10.84
C PHE A 47 -1.89 -2.62 11.46
N ASP A 48 -1.97 -2.56 12.78
CA ASP A 48 -1.82 -1.32 13.54
C ASP A 48 -1.20 -1.60 14.91
N ARG A 49 -0.78 -0.53 15.61
CA ARG A 49 -0.29 -0.61 17.00
C ARG A 49 -1.37 -0.31 18.03
N ASN A 50 -2.51 0.24 17.61
CA ASN A 50 -3.58 0.60 18.52
C ASN A 50 -4.43 -0.63 18.88
N PRO A 51 -4.31 -1.17 20.10
CA PRO A 51 -5.03 -2.39 20.48
C PRO A 51 -6.54 -2.24 20.49
N ARG A 52 -7.06 -1.00 20.54
CA ARG A 52 -8.50 -0.71 20.56
C ARG A 52 -9.21 -1.09 19.27
N ILE A 53 -8.47 -1.25 18.17
CA ILE A 53 -9.04 -1.56 16.86
C ILE A 53 -8.72 -2.98 16.38
N PHE A 54 -8.00 -3.77 17.17
CA PHE A 54 -7.68 -5.15 16.82
C PHE A 54 -8.95 -6.00 16.78
N GLY A 55 -9.03 -6.91 15.80
CA GLY A 55 -10.20 -7.75 15.54
C GLY A 55 -11.37 -7.03 14.86
N LEU A 56 -11.35 -5.69 14.76
CA LEU A 56 -12.30 -4.97 13.93
C LEU A 56 -12.10 -5.35 12.46
N LYS A 57 -13.19 -5.37 11.70
CA LYS A 57 -13.17 -5.69 10.28
C LYS A 57 -13.62 -4.51 9.44
N ILE A 58 -12.84 -4.23 8.39
CA ILE A 58 -13.25 -3.35 7.30
C ILE A 58 -13.75 -4.28 6.19
N ARG A 59 -15.08 -4.33 6.01
CA ARG A 59 -15.76 -5.43 5.28
C ARG A 59 -15.42 -6.79 5.88
N ASN A 60 -14.56 -7.55 5.21
CA ASN A 60 -14.12 -8.89 5.61
C ASN A 60 -12.62 -8.95 5.94
N ILE A 61 -11.94 -7.80 5.94
CA ILE A 61 -10.50 -7.70 6.19
C ILE A 61 -10.30 -7.28 7.64
N GLU A 62 -9.58 -8.10 8.40
CA GLU A 62 -9.32 -7.89 9.83
C GLU A 62 -8.16 -6.93 10.07
N ILE A 63 -8.25 -6.15 11.15
CA ILE A 63 -7.14 -5.36 11.69
C ILE A 63 -6.44 -6.20 12.76
N ARG A 64 -5.14 -6.46 12.55
CA ARG A 64 -4.30 -7.32 13.40
C ARG A 64 -3.22 -6.52 14.13
N ASP A 65 -2.64 -7.15 15.13
CA ASP A 65 -1.51 -6.62 15.87
C ASP A 65 -0.24 -6.68 15.02
N MET A 66 0.50 -5.55 14.99
CA MET A 66 1.83 -5.45 14.39
C MET A 66 2.81 -6.52 14.88
N GLU A 67 2.67 -7.05 16.10
CA GLU A 67 3.57 -8.11 16.59
C GLU A 67 3.45 -9.41 15.78
N THR A 68 2.30 -9.65 15.15
CA THR A 68 2.01 -10.89 14.38
C THR A 68 2.37 -10.79 12.89
N ILE A 69 2.88 -9.63 12.44
CA ILE A 69 3.00 -9.31 11.02
C ILE A 69 4.02 -10.19 10.28
N GLU A 70 5.17 -10.49 10.89
CA GLU A 70 6.23 -11.28 10.23
C GLU A 70 5.77 -12.72 9.96
N GLU A 71 5.05 -13.31 10.91
CA GLU A 71 4.46 -14.65 10.77
C GLU A 71 3.39 -14.64 9.69
N PHE A 72 2.46 -13.68 9.75
CA PHE A 72 1.39 -13.54 8.78
C PHE A 72 1.91 -13.41 7.33
N ILE A 73 2.94 -12.58 7.12
CA ILE A 73 3.55 -12.37 5.79
C ILE A 73 4.04 -13.70 5.20
N LYS A 74 4.73 -14.51 6.01
CA LYS A 74 5.30 -15.79 5.59
C LYS A 74 4.22 -16.83 5.31
N GLU A 75 3.25 -16.97 6.22
CA GLU A 75 2.16 -17.93 6.09
C GLU A 75 1.29 -17.67 4.86
N HIS A 76 1.04 -16.39 4.56
CA HIS A 76 0.12 -15.99 3.50
C HIS A 76 0.83 -15.65 2.19
N ASN A 77 2.15 -15.83 2.10
CA ASN A 77 2.97 -15.47 0.94
C ASN A 77 2.68 -14.05 0.47
N VAL A 78 2.77 -13.08 1.39
CA VAL A 78 2.51 -11.67 1.08
C VAL A 78 3.68 -11.11 0.30
N GLU A 79 3.40 -10.54 -0.87
CA GLU A 79 4.41 -9.99 -1.77
C GLU A 79 4.51 -8.46 -1.67
N ILE A 80 3.39 -7.80 -1.31
CA ILE A 80 3.26 -6.35 -1.31
C ILE A 80 2.89 -5.82 0.09
N GLY A 81 3.70 -4.89 0.59
CA GLY A 81 3.45 -4.16 1.83
C GLY A 81 3.05 -2.71 1.55
N ILE A 82 1.86 -2.31 1.99
CA ILE A 82 1.37 -0.93 1.84
C ILE A 82 1.63 -0.19 3.15
N ILE A 83 2.21 1.01 3.07
CA ILE A 83 2.53 1.85 4.24
C ILE A 83 1.65 3.09 4.21
N THR A 84 0.76 3.21 5.19
CA THR A 84 -0.12 4.38 5.39
C THR A 84 0.07 5.00 6.79
N THR A 85 1.27 4.85 7.35
CA THR A 85 1.64 5.40 8.66
C THR A 85 2.16 6.83 8.57
N PRO A 86 2.28 7.55 9.70
CA PRO A 86 3.09 8.76 9.79
C PRO A 86 4.55 8.51 9.38
N LYS A 87 5.28 9.59 9.04
CA LYS A 87 6.67 9.52 8.58
C LYS A 87 7.59 8.87 9.62
N GLU A 88 7.31 9.10 10.91
CA GLU A 88 8.14 8.67 12.03
C GLU A 88 8.19 7.15 12.17
N SER A 89 7.15 6.45 11.70
CA SER A 89 7.06 4.99 11.77
C SER A 89 7.33 4.30 10.44
N ALA A 90 7.36 5.03 9.32
CA ALA A 90 7.37 4.42 7.99
C ALA A 90 8.63 3.58 7.71
N GLN A 91 9.81 4.04 8.13
CA GLN A 91 11.05 3.27 7.96
C GLN A 91 11.03 1.96 8.76
N GLU A 92 10.55 2.01 10.00
CA GLU A 92 10.45 0.82 10.84
C GLU A 92 9.53 -0.24 10.23
N VAL A 93 8.40 0.18 9.65
CA VAL A 93 7.50 -0.72 8.91
C VAL A 93 8.20 -1.32 7.69
N ALA A 94 8.94 -0.51 6.94
CA ALA A 94 9.68 -0.98 5.76
C ALA A 94 10.73 -2.05 6.16
N ASP A 95 11.46 -1.83 7.25
CA ASP A 95 12.46 -2.76 7.76
C ASP A 95 11.83 -4.11 8.15
N ILE A 96 10.65 -4.08 8.78
CA ILE A 96 9.87 -5.28 9.11
C ILE A 96 9.46 -6.02 7.83
N TYR A 97 8.95 -5.31 6.83
CA TYR A 97 8.58 -5.89 5.53
C TYR A 97 9.77 -6.55 4.84
N ILE A 98 10.91 -5.87 4.78
CA ILE A 98 12.16 -6.38 4.19
C ILE A 98 12.61 -7.65 4.90
N LYS A 99 12.63 -7.64 6.23
CA LYS A 99 13.00 -8.79 7.06
C LYS A 99 12.04 -9.97 6.87
N ALA A 100 10.75 -9.70 6.69
CA ALA A 100 9.72 -10.72 6.47
C ALA A 100 9.71 -11.28 5.04
N GLY A 101 10.41 -10.63 4.09
CA GLY A 101 10.60 -11.11 2.72
C GLY A 101 9.69 -10.47 1.66
N ILE A 102 8.99 -9.38 2.01
CA ILE A 102 8.19 -8.57 1.07
C ILE A 102 9.06 -8.10 -0.10
N LYS A 103 8.50 -8.09 -1.31
CA LYS A 103 9.20 -7.71 -2.54
C LYS A 103 8.81 -6.35 -3.08
N GLY A 104 7.58 -5.91 -2.81
CA GLY A 104 7.07 -4.60 -3.21
C GLY A 104 6.59 -3.80 -2.02
N ILE A 105 6.96 -2.52 -1.96
CA ILE A 105 6.45 -1.57 -0.97
C ILE A 105 5.71 -0.46 -1.69
N TRP A 106 4.45 -0.23 -1.30
CA TRP A 106 3.67 0.90 -1.79
C TRP A 106 3.54 1.95 -0.68
N ASN A 107 4.33 3.02 -0.79
CA ASN A 107 4.56 3.96 0.30
C ASN A 107 3.72 5.23 0.14
N PHE A 108 2.75 5.43 1.02
CA PHE A 108 1.98 6.68 1.14
C PHE A 108 2.53 7.61 2.23
N ALA A 109 3.50 7.18 3.04
CA ALA A 109 4.09 8.04 4.05
C ALA A 109 4.89 9.16 3.37
N PRO A 110 4.86 10.40 3.90
CA PRO A 110 5.52 11.56 3.30
C PRO A 110 7.02 11.58 3.65
N THR A 111 7.71 10.48 3.35
CA THR A 111 9.14 10.30 3.52
C THR A 111 9.65 9.33 2.47
N ASP A 112 10.93 9.44 2.14
CA ASP A 112 11.63 8.43 1.37
C ASP A 112 12.14 7.35 2.33
N LEU A 113 12.15 6.11 1.86
CA LEU A 113 12.55 4.94 2.65
C LEU A 113 13.89 4.43 2.15
N THR A 114 14.75 4.02 3.08
CA THR A 114 15.99 3.31 2.74
C THR A 114 15.66 1.84 2.59
N ILE A 115 15.87 1.29 1.40
CA ILE A 115 15.57 -0.10 1.07
C ILE A 115 16.75 -0.74 0.32
N PRO A 116 16.92 -2.07 0.37
CA PRO A 116 17.91 -2.78 -0.44
C PRO A 116 17.47 -2.92 -1.91
N ASP A 117 18.43 -3.13 -2.81
CA ASP A 117 18.20 -3.20 -4.27
C ASP A 117 17.26 -4.34 -4.71
N ASN A 118 17.05 -5.34 -3.86
CA ASN A 118 16.19 -6.49 -4.15
C ASN A 118 14.72 -6.29 -3.73
N VAL A 119 14.35 -5.08 -3.31
CA VAL A 119 12.98 -4.67 -2.98
C VAL A 119 12.60 -3.50 -3.89
N ILE A 120 11.37 -3.53 -4.39
CA ILE A 120 10.82 -2.46 -5.23
C ILE A 120 9.99 -1.54 -4.34
N ILE A 121 10.15 -0.23 -4.51
CA ILE A 121 9.33 0.78 -3.83
C ILE A 121 8.67 1.69 -4.84
N GLU A 122 7.37 1.95 -4.62
CA GLU A 122 6.62 3.00 -5.32
C GLU A 122 6.10 4.00 -4.29
N ASN A 123 6.45 5.28 -4.46
CA ASN A 123 6.05 6.36 -3.56
C ASN A 123 4.82 7.09 -4.10
N VAL A 124 3.79 7.26 -3.28
CA VAL A 124 2.61 8.04 -3.63
C VAL A 124 2.66 9.40 -2.96
N ARG A 125 2.47 10.44 -3.78
CA ARG A 125 2.43 11.84 -3.37
C ARG A 125 1.15 12.48 -3.91
N LEU A 126 0.06 12.40 -3.14
CA LEU A 126 -1.27 12.86 -3.58
C LEU A 126 -1.31 14.33 -4.01
N ASN A 127 -0.44 15.15 -3.40
CA ASN A 127 -0.29 16.57 -3.72
C ASN A 127 0.25 16.80 -5.15
N GLU A 128 1.04 15.89 -5.71
CA GLU A 128 1.58 16.06 -7.07
C GLU A 128 0.47 16.15 -8.12
N SER A 129 -0.56 15.30 -8.01
CA SER A 129 -1.73 15.35 -8.89
C SER A 129 -2.50 16.67 -8.75
N LEU A 130 -2.62 17.19 -7.53
CA LEU A 130 -3.25 18.50 -7.30
C LEU A 130 -2.41 19.66 -7.84
N PHE A 131 -1.08 19.57 -7.78
CA PHE A 131 -0.18 20.58 -8.34
C PHE A 131 -0.23 20.62 -9.86
N ILE A 132 -0.34 19.46 -10.51
CA ILE A 132 -0.57 19.38 -11.96
C ILE A 132 -1.89 20.08 -12.31
N LEU A 133 -2.96 19.78 -11.57
CA LEU A 133 -4.25 20.44 -11.79
C LEU A 133 -4.16 21.96 -11.57
N SER A 134 -3.52 22.41 -10.49
CA SER A 134 -3.39 23.85 -10.19
C SER A 134 -2.58 24.60 -11.24
N TYR A 135 -1.55 23.96 -11.81
CA TYR A 135 -0.79 24.49 -12.93
C TYR A 135 -1.70 24.71 -14.15
N PHE A 136 -2.52 23.73 -14.51
CA PHE A 136 -3.47 23.90 -15.62
C PHE A 136 -4.54 24.95 -15.32
N LEU A 137 -5.10 24.98 -14.11
CA LEU A 137 -6.07 26.01 -13.73
C LEU A 137 -5.49 27.42 -13.80
N LYS A 138 -4.22 27.61 -13.42
CA LYS A 138 -3.53 28.90 -13.56
C LYS A 138 -3.56 29.40 -15.01
N THR A 139 -3.43 28.51 -16.00
CA THR A 139 -3.50 28.90 -17.42
C THR A 139 -4.88 29.41 -17.85
N LEU A 140 -5.95 28.97 -17.18
CA LEU A 140 -7.32 29.44 -17.41
C LEU A 140 -7.63 30.77 -16.68
N HIS A 141 -6.79 31.20 -15.74
CA HIS A 141 -6.94 32.45 -14.98
C HIS A 141 -6.12 33.61 -15.57
N GLN A 142 -5.45 33.42 -16.70
CA GLN A 142 -4.64 34.45 -17.36
C GLN A 142 -5.36 35.16 -18.53
N ASP A 143 -6.70 35.10 -18.57
CA ASP A 143 -7.56 36.00 -19.36
C ASP A 143 -8.15 37.12 -18.49
#